data_AF-A0A7I8DPV6-F1
#
_entry.id   AF-A0A7I8DPV6-F1
#
_cell.length_a   1.000
_cell.length_b   1.000
_cell.length_c   1.000
_cell.angle_alpha   90.00
_cell.angle_beta   90.00
_cell.angle_gamma   90.00
#
_symmetry.space_group_name_H-M   'P 1'
#
loop_
_entity.id
_entity.type
_entity.pdbx_description
1 polymer ?
#
loop_
_entity_poly.entity_id
_entity_poly.type
_entity_poly.pdbx_seq_one_letter_code
_entity_poly.pdbx_strand_id
1 'polypeptide(L)'
;MKEAIEFIQDFIRKEYAAYQACYLERERKVFKEAQRAVGLMYAGDLRTQVQRGIEPEEEWFTEGEKKIQEIKERLLFQIREYEHQEYGSLWGCYVSDPHGWTSIRDGIESPPYWSDSYSCILYVAYITSPVTSEKNLYIIAEYNFTSKKYIYGSLLLEPLGNTVAILQFQPPKDEESRVEYEKDSRLAVQLSASVKKLQESKKGPEEVEKKPEKVAESHTPSAQLSFKASSPGQEEFIRIFGALEEKILWEAEDYRICLKLLGGRFYTHGFFPDGSDPYRANLPWEDIIAATKFLNEVTDILKEGGCTSLGSAGDRRYYPFLCRDEKLAYLPSFVNKISTNLPGTDFKSYMRTERSCIFWGKGEEAMLKEYLDAKTIKAFKQAGKMLKEKLKGRGELDIVQAPYSIEYPLILGGTFATGLFAGVFTTRI
;
A
#
# COMPACT_ATOMS: atom_id res chain seq x y z
N MET A 1 4.61 19.18 17.30
CA MET A 1 3.28 19.61 17.80
C MET A 1 2.49 20.56 16.87
N LYS A 2 2.88 21.82 16.64
CA LYS A 2 2.03 22.80 15.89
C LYS A 2 1.57 22.31 14.51
N GLU A 3 2.49 21.78 13.70
CA GLU A 3 2.18 21.25 12.36
C GLU A 3 1.21 20.05 12.42
N ALA A 4 1.32 19.19 13.44
CA ALA A 4 0.39 18.07 13.62
C ALA A 4 -1.04 18.55 13.95
N ILE A 5 -1.18 19.65 14.68
CA ILE A 5 -2.49 20.28 14.95
C ILE A 5 -3.10 20.82 13.66
N GLU A 6 -2.32 21.59 12.88
CA GLU A 6 -2.79 22.16 11.62
C GLU A 6 -3.18 21.06 10.63
N PHE A 7 -2.36 20.00 10.55
CA PHE A 7 -2.63 18.83 9.72
C PHE A 7 -3.92 18.11 10.12
N ILE A 8 -4.12 17.80 11.42
CA ILE A 8 -5.30 17.04 11.85
C ILE A 8 -6.58 17.87 11.74
N GLN A 9 -6.51 19.19 11.98
CA GLN A 9 -7.64 20.10 11.77
C GLN A 9 -7.99 20.26 10.29
N ASP A 10 -7.00 20.26 9.40
CA ASP A 10 -7.24 20.22 7.96
C ASP A 10 -7.86 18.90 7.51
N PHE A 11 -7.37 17.77 8.04
CA PHE A 11 -7.95 16.44 7.78
C PHE A 11 -9.42 16.39 8.18
N ILE A 12 -9.75 16.79 9.40
CA ILE A 12 -11.12 16.77 9.94
C ILE A 12 -12.08 17.58 9.05
N ARG A 13 -11.67 18.79 8.64
CA ARG A 13 -12.47 19.65 7.75
C ARG A 13 -12.66 19.02 6.36
N LYS A 14 -11.59 18.46 5.77
CA LYS A 14 -11.64 17.82 4.45
C LYS A 14 -12.45 16.53 4.47
N GLU A 15 -12.36 15.73 5.53
CA GLU A 15 -13.15 14.52 5.70
C GLU A 15 -14.65 14.85 5.74
N TYR A 16 -15.03 15.85 6.53
CA TYR A 16 -16.42 16.32 6.58
C TYR A 16 -16.91 16.83 5.21
N ALA A 17 -16.11 17.64 4.51
CA ALA A 17 -16.45 18.11 3.16
C ALA A 17 -16.59 16.95 2.15
N ALA A 18 -15.75 15.92 2.27
CA ALA A 18 -15.84 14.73 1.41
C ALA A 18 -17.11 13.91 1.69
N TYR A 19 -17.52 13.80 2.95
CA TYR A 19 -18.83 13.20 3.29
C TYR A 19 -20.00 14.02 2.73
N GLN A 20 -19.95 15.35 2.81
CA GLN A 20 -20.98 16.19 2.19
C GLN A 20 -21.05 15.98 0.67
N ALA A 21 -19.90 15.96 -0.01
CA ALA A 21 -19.83 15.69 -1.45
C ALA A 21 -20.33 14.26 -1.79
N CYS A 22 -20.10 13.28 -0.92
CA CYS A 22 -20.60 11.92 -1.10
C CYS A 22 -22.13 11.89 -1.31
N TYR A 23 -22.87 12.66 -0.50
CA TYR A 23 -24.34 12.62 -0.50
C TYR A 23 -25.00 13.71 -1.34
N LEU A 24 -24.37 14.88 -1.54
CA LEU A 24 -24.99 16.00 -2.27
C LEU A 24 -24.50 16.15 -3.71
N GLU A 25 -23.27 15.74 -4.01
CA GLU A 25 -22.66 16.08 -5.29
C GLU A 25 -22.94 15.01 -6.36
N ARG A 26 -23.70 15.40 -7.38
CA ARG A 26 -24.06 14.52 -8.50
C ARG A 26 -22.89 14.31 -9.45
N GLU A 27 -22.03 15.31 -9.63
CA GLU A 27 -20.88 15.19 -10.49
C GLU A 27 -19.81 14.28 -9.86
N ARG A 28 -19.64 13.09 -10.46
CA ARG A 28 -18.68 12.09 -9.99
C ARG A 28 -17.26 12.63 -9.84
N LYS A 29 -16.84 13.53 -10.73
CA LYS A 29 -15.49 14.10 -10.72
C LYS A 29 -15.24 14.91 -9.44
N VAL A 30 -16.18 15.77 -9.06
CA VAL A 30 -16.09 16.62 -7.86
C VAL A 30 -16.05 15.76 -6.60
N PHE A 31 -16.92 14.75 -6.47
CA PHE A 31 -16.84 13.79 -5.38
C PHE A 31 -15.49 13.06 -5.33
N LYS A 32 -14.98 12.60 -6.47
CA LYS A 32 -13.70 11.87 -6.54
C LYS A 32 -12.51 12.74 -6.16
N GLU A 33 -12.53 14.03 -6.48
CA GLU A 33 -11.49 14.98 -6.05
C GLU A 33 -11.52 15.19 -4.54
N ALA A 34 -12.70 15.36 -3.94
CA ALA A 34 -12.86 15.47 -2.49
C ALA A 34 -12.42 14.18 -1.77
N GLN A 35 -12.85 13.02 -2.25
CA GLN A 35 -12.44 11.71 -1.73
C GLN A 35 -10.91 11.53 -1.81
N ARG A 36 -10.30 11.89 -2.95
CA ARG A 36 -8.85 11.81 -3.15
C ARG A 36 -8.09 12.75 -2.23
N ALA A 37 -8.57 13.97 -2.00
CA ALA A 37 -7.92 14.94 -1.12
C ALA A 37 -7.77 14.40 0.31
N VAL A 38 -8.78 13.68 0.82
CA VAL A 38 -8.71 12.99 2.12
C VAL A 38 -7.83 11.75 2.05
N GLY A 39 -7.97 10.96 0.98
CA GLY A 39 -7.16 9.75 0.76
C GLY A 39 -5.64 10.02 0.74
N LEU A 40 -5.22 11.16 0.19
CA LEU A 40 -3.80 11.56 0.16
C LEU A 40 -3.21 11.92 1.54
N MET A 41 -4.04 12.04 2.59
CA MET A 41 -3.58 12.31 3.96
C MET A 41 -3.31 11.02 4.74
N TYR A 42 -3.71 9.87 4.21
CA TYR A 42 -3.37 8.56 4.74
C TYR A 42 -2.11 8.01 4.09
N ALA A 43 -1.34 7.22 4.84
CA ALA A 43 -0.20 6.48 4.33
C ALA A 43 -0.44 4.96 4.37
N GLY A 44 0.36 4.24 3.58
CA GLY A 44 0.24 2.79 3.44
C GLY A 44 -1.16 2.37 2.99
N ASP A 45 -1.67 1.33 3.64
CA ASP A 45 -2.94 0.68 3.29
C ASP A 45 -4.18 1.39 3.82
N LEU A 46 -4.00 2.46 4.60
CA LEU A 46 -5.13 3.21 5.11
C LEU A 46 -5.83 3.95 4.00
N ARG A 47 -7.16 3.88 4.02
CA ARG A 47 -8.02 4.55 3.05
C ARG A 47 -9.13 5.27 3.78
N THR A 48 -9.58 6.37 3.18
CA THR A 48 -10.76 7.06 3.65
C THR A 48 -11.98 6.12 3.61
N GLN A 49 -12.80 6.17 4.66
CA GLN A 49 -14.07 5.45 4.73
C GLN A 49 -15.19 6.19 3.97
N VAL A 50 -14.92 7.40 3.45
CA VAL A 50 -15.86 8.14 2.61
C VAL A 50 -16.01 7.41 1.28
N GLN A 51 -17.12 6.70 1.07
CA GLN A 51 -17.37 5.89 -0.12
C GLN A 51 -18.80 6.07 -0.64
N ARG A 52 -18.95 5.89 -1.96
CA ARG A 52 -20.22 5.92 -2.70
C ARG A 52 -20.20 4.88 -3.80
N GLY A 53 -21.38 4.35 -4.15
CA GLY A 53 -21.56 3.53 -5.35
C GLY A 53 -21.03 4.20 -6.63
N ILE A 54 -20.68 3.39 -7.64
CA ILE A 54 -20.14 3.89 -8.92
C ILE A 54 -21.20 4.74 -9.64
N GLU A 55 -22.44 4.27 -9.59
CA GLU A 55 -23.64 4.91 -10.12
C GLU A 55 -24.68 4.90 -8.98
N PRO A 56 -24.62 5.87 -8.06
CA PRO A 56 -25.61 5.97 -7.00
C PRO A 56 -26.99 6.22 -7.60
N GLU A 57 -27.99 5.49 -7.10
CA GLU A 57 -29.39 5.67 -7.50
C GLU A 57 -29.91 7.03 -7.07
N GLU A 58 -31.00 7.51 -7.70
CA GLU A 58 -31.58 8.82 -7.38
C GLU A 58 -32.03 8.94 -5.91
N GLU A 59 -32.42 7.81 -5.32
CA GLU A 59 -32.76 7.70 -3.89
C GLU A 59 -31.59 8.11 -2.99
N TRP A 60 -30.34 7.80 -3.38
CA TRP A 60 -29.13 8.17 -2.62
C TRP A 60 -29.02 9.68 -2.41
N PHE A 61 -29.30 10.46 -3.45
CA PHE A 61 -29.24 11.92 -3.39
C PHE A 61 -30.47 12.51 -2.73
N THR A 62 -31.63 11.87 -2.91
CA THR A 62 -32.89 12.29 -2.28
C THR A 62 -32.83 12.13 -0.77
N GLU A 63 -32.16 11.09 -0.27
CA GLU A 63 -31.89 10.89 1.16
C GLU A 63 -30.64 11.62 1.66
N GLY A 64 -29.89 12.26 0.75
CA GLY A 64 -28.58 12.83 1.05
C GLY A 64 -28.59 13.90 2.15
N GLU A 65 -29.62 14.76 2.18
CA GLU A 65 -29.77 15.77 3.24
C GLU A 65 -29.98 15.12 4.62
N LYS A 66 -30.79 14.06 4.68
CA LYS A 66 -30.99 13.29 5.92
C LYS A 66 -29.70 12.62 6.36
N LYS A 67 -28.96 12.02 5.42
CA LYS A 67 -27.67 11.37 5.70
C LYS A 67 -26.60 12.34 6.16
N ILE A 68 -26.61 13.57 5.70
CA ILE A 68 -25.67 14.60 6.19
C ILE A 68 -26.04 15.07 7.58
N GLN A 69 -27.33 15.08 7.95
CA GLN A 69 -27.73 15.33 9.34
C GLN A 69 -27.26 14.25 10.30
N GLU A 70 -26.86 13.07 9.81
CA GLU A 70 -26.21 12.03 10.62
C GLU A 70 -24.68 12.25 10.73
N ILE A 71 -24.10 13.21 10.01
CA ILE A 71 -22.66 13.43 9.92
C ILE A 71 -22.27 14.76 10.56
N LYS A 72 -21.23 14.75 11.39
CA LYS A 72 -20.64 15.97 11.96
C LYS A 72 -19.13 16.03 11.69
N GLU A 73 -18.61 17.25 11.74
CA GLU A 73 -17.17 17.45 11.84
C GLU A 73 -16.66 16.85 13.16
N ARG A 74 -15.57 16.07 13.11
CA ARG A 74 -15.00 15.44 14.31
C ARG A 74 -14.52 16.49 15.29
N LEU A 75 -14.67 16.20 16.58
CA LEU A 75 -14.09 17.00 17.64
C LEU A 75 -12.68 16.49 17.94
N LEU A 76 -11.69 17.39 17.99
CA LEU A 76 -10.35 17.10 18.46
C LEU A 76 -10.26 17.43 19.96
N PHE A 77 -9.98 16.44 20.79
CA PHE A 77 -9.95 16.61 22.24
C PHE A 77 -8.55 16.87 22.77
N GLN A 78 -7.57 16.10 22.30
CA GLN A 78 -6.17 16.24 22.67
C GLN A 78 -5.23 15.61 21.64
N ILE A 79 -3.96 16.02 21.68
CA ILE A 79 -2.86 15.39 20.96
C ILE A 79 -1.76 15.01 21.96
N ARG A 80 -1.32 13.76 21.91
CA ARG A 80 -0.13 13.28 22.63
C ARG A 80 1.01 13.08 21.65
N GLU A 81 2.18 13.63 21.96
CA GLU A 81 3.42 13.39 21.20
C GLU A 81 4.25 12.32 21.92
N TYR A 82 4.69 11.33 21.16
CA TYR A 82 5.54 10.24 21.61
C TYR A 82 6.88 10.27 20.89
N GLU A 83 7.94 9.88 21.60
CA GLU A 83 9.26 9.60 21.03
C GLU A 83 9.28 8.14 20.55
N HIS A 84 8.98 7.95 19.26
CA HIS A 84 8.88 6.64 18.63
C HIS A 84 10.20 6.26 17.95
N GLN A 85 10.65 5.01 18.12
CA GLN A 85 11.94 4.54 17.61
C GLN A 85 12.06 4.65 16.08
N GLU A 86 10.97 4.39 15.35
CA GLU A 86 10.96 4.39 13.88
C GLU A 86 10.63 5.76 13.28
N TYR A 87 9.72 6.52 13.91
CA TYR A 87 9.16 7.75 13.33
C TYR A 87 9.76 9.02 13.93
N GLY A 88 10.58 8.89 14.98
CA GLY A 88 11.04 10.01 15.78
C GLY A 88 9.88 10.59 16.59
N SER A 89 9.13 11.52 15.99
CA SER A 89 7.91 12.06 16.61
C SER A 89 6.67 11.37 16.05
N LEU A 90 5.86 10.81 16.94
CA LEU A 90 4.56 10.22 16.64
C LEU A 90 3.47 10.98 17.42
N TRP A 91 2.39 11.39 16.76
CA TRP A 91 1.29 12.11 17.40
C TRP A 91 0.03 11.24 17.45
N GLY A 92 -0.45 10.92 18.65
CA GLY A 92 -1.79 10.34 18.84
C GLY A 92 -2.83 11.44 18.98
N CYS A 93 -3.68 11.61 17.98
CA CYS A 93 -4.74 12.61 17.93
C CYS A 93 -6.08 11.99 18.34
N TYR A 94 -6.62 12.40 19.49
CA TYR A 94 -7.85 11.84 20.07
C TYR A 94 -9.06 12.58 19.52
N VAL A 95 -9.91 11.87 18.77
CA VAL A 95 -11.02 12.47 18.02
C VAL A 95 -12.36 11.76 18.25
N SER A 96 -13.45 12.46 17.98
CA SER A 96 -14.80 11.89 18.02
C SER A 96 -15.14 11.09 16.76
N ASP A 97 -16.26 10.39 16.81
CA ASP A 97 -16.88 9.79 15.63
C ASP A 97 -17.53 10.89 14.76
N PRO A 98 -17.39 10.83 13.42
CA PRO A 98 -18.10 11.71 12.51
C PRO A 98 -19.56 11.26 12.34
N HIS A 99 -19.89 10.00 12.61
CA HIS A 99 -21.23 9.44 12.42
C HIS A 99 -22.05 9.47 13.70
N GLY A 100 -23.28 9.94 13.55
CA GLY A 100 -24.32 9.91 14.56
C GLY A 100 -24.99 8.54 14.57
N TRP A 101 -25.33 8.07 15.75
CA TRP A 101 -26.04 6.82 15.94
C TRP A 101 -27.53 7.13 15.90
N THR A 102 -28.25 6.47 15.00
CA THR A 102 -29.71 6.44 15.02
C THR A 102 -30.17 5.11 15.59
N SER A 103 -31.30 5.13 16.30
CA SER A 103 -31.95 3.93 16.80
C SER A 103 -33.40 3.91 16.32
N ILE A 104 -33.87 2.75 15.90
CA ILE A 104 -35.27 2.55 15.52
C ILE A 104 -35.94 1.82 16.67
N ARG A 105 -36.93 2.46 17.30
CA ARG A 105 -37.76 1.86 18.33
C ARG A 105 -39.23 2.01 17.94
N ASP A 106 -39.95 0.89 17.88
CA ASP A 106 -41.36 0.84 17.48
C ASP A 106 -41.65 1.51 16.12
N GLY A 107 -40.69 1.41 15.19
CA GLY A 107 -40.78 2.03 13.85
C GLY A 107 -40.52 3.53 13.82
N ILE A 108 -40.17 4.15 14.95
CA ILE A 108 -39.78 5.56 15.04
C ILE A 108 -38.26 5.65 15.12
N GLU A 109 -37.67 6.37 14.18
CA GLU A 109 -36.23 6.66 14.16
C GLU A 109 -35.93 7.82 15.11
N SER A 110 -34.99 7.62 16.02
CA SER A 110 -34.50 8.70 16.90
C SER A 110 -33.67 9.71 16.10
N PRO A 111 -33.63 10.99 16.49
CA PRO A 111 -32.67 11.92 15.91
C PRO A 111 -31.24 11.38 16.08
N PRO A 112 -30.32 11.70 15.16
CA PRO A 112 -28.93 11.26 15.26
C PRO A 112 -28.32 11.74 16.58
N TYR A 113 -27.70 10.81 17.30
CA TYR A 113 -26.97 11.11 18.52
C TYR A 113 -25.48 10.94 18.27
N TRP A 114 -24.70 11.98 18.55
CA TRP A 114 -23.25 11.89 18.48
C TRP A 114 -22.64 11.82 19.87
N SER A 115 -21.65 10.96 20.01
CA SER A 115 -20.78 10.95 21.17
C SER A 115 -19.79 12.11 21.05
N ASP A 116 -19.81 13.05 21.99
CA ASP A 116 -18.79 14.10 22.12
C ASP A 116 -17.65 13.61 23.03
N SER A 117 -17.07 12.49 22.61
CA SER A 117 -16.16 11.65 23.38
C SER A 117 -15.14 10.98 22.48
N TYR A 118 -14.16 10.29 23.05
CA TYR A 118 -13.19 9.54 22.25
C TYR A 118 -13.90 8.41 21.50
N SER A 119 -13.78 8.43 20.17
CA SER A 119 -14.16 7.29 19.32
C SER A 119 -12.92 6.61 18.78
N CYS A 120 -11.93 7.40 18.34
CA CYS A 120 -10.66 6.86 17.87
C CYS A 120 -9.46 7.75 18.17
N ILE A 121 -8.27 7.14 18.04
CA ILE A 121 -6.98 7.82 18.00
C ILE A 121 -6.48 7.74 16.55
N LEU A 122 -6.23 8.88 15.93
CA LEU A 122 -5.54 8.96 14.65
C LEU A 122 -4.05 9.19 14.91
N TYR A 123 -3.22 8.24 14.54
CA TYR A 123 -1.77 8.35 14.70
C TYR A 123 -1.16 9.00 13.48
N VAL A 124 -0.49 10.12 13.71
CA VAL A 124 0.13 10.94 12.69
C VAL A 124 1.64 10.89 12.84
N ALA A 125 2.35 10.69 11.75
CA ALA A 125 3.81 10.75 11.72
C ALA A 125 4.28 11.48 10.47
N TYR A 126 5.53 11.94 10.51
CA TYR A 126 6.17 12.37 9.28
C TYR A 126 6.65 11.17 8.48
N ILE A 127 6.38 11.21 7.18
CA ILE A 127 6.95 10.28 6.22
C ILE A 127 7.68 11.11 5.16
N THR A 128 8.93 10.74 4.93
CA THR A 128 9.72 11.31 3.84
C THR A 128 9.33 10.61 2.55
N SER A 129 8.80 11.37 1.60
CA SER A 129 8.55 10.88 0.24
C SER A 129 9.88 10.40 -0.35
N PRO A 130 9.99 9.13 -0.76
CA PRO A 130 11.23 8.64 -1.39
C PRO A 130 11.47 9.29 -2.76
N VAL A 131 10.43 9.85 -3.39
CA VAL A 131 10.50 10.46 -4.73
C VAL A 131 10.96 11.92 -4.66
N THR A 132 10.35 12.70 -3.78
CA THR A 132 10.61 14.14 -3.68
C THR A 132 11.61 14.48 -2.57
N SER A 133 11.94 13.52 -1.70
CA SER A 133 12.65 13.74 -0.43
C SER A 133 11.93 14.74 0.50
N GLU A 134 10.69 15.11 0.20
CA GLU A 134 9.90 16.01 1.02
C GLU A 134 9.29 15.24 2.18
N LYS A 135 9.41 15.85 3.36
CA LYS A 135 8.87 15.32 4.60
C LYS A 135 7.46 15.87 4.80
N ASN A 136 6.46 15.00 4.76
CA ASN A 136 5.04 15.36 4.93
C ASN A 136 4.40 14.57 6.08
N LEU A 137 3.35 15.12 6.67
CA LEU A 137 2.57 14.43 7.70
C LEU A 137 1.53 13.51 7.06
N TYR A 138 1.35 12.34 7.65
CA TYR A 138 0.35 11.37 7.25
C TYR A 138 -0.29 10.70 8.46
N ILE A 139 -1.54 10.27 8.31
CA ILE A 139 -2.18 9.33 9.22
C ILE A 139 -1.70 7.93 8.87
N ILE A 140 -1.08 7.25 9.84
CA ILE A 140 -0.42 5.95 9.65
C ILE A 140 -1.14 4.79 10.36
N ALA A 141 -1.97 5.10 11.35
CA ALA A 141 -2.81 4.13 12.05
C ALA A 141 -4.05 4.81 12.64
N GLU A 142 -5.12 4.05 12.80
CA GLU A 142 -6.31 4.43 13.56
C GLU A 142 -6.56 3.38 14.66
N TYR A 143 -6.77 3.80 15.89
CA TYR A 143 -7.24 2.92 16.97
C TYR A 143 -8.67 3.27 17.35
N ASN A 144 -9.59 2.33 17.22
CA ASN A 144 -11.00 2.52 17.53
C ASN A 144 -11.32 2.00 18.94
N PHE A 145 -11.79 2.88 19.84
CA PHE A 145 -12.05 2.54 21.24
C PHE A 145 -13.23 1.57 21.41
N THR A 146 -14.26 1.70 20.57
CA THR A 146 -15.47 0.86 20.63
C THR A 146 -15.14 -0.60 20.32
N SER A 147 -14.39 -0.83 19.24
CA SER A 147 -14.01 -2.18 18.81
C SER A 147 -12.73 -2.68 19.47
N LYS A 148 -11.96 -1.79 20.13
CA LYS A 148 -10.62 -2.05 20.68
C LYS A 148 -9.68 -2.65 19.63
N LYS A 149 -9.82 -2.21 18.38
CA LYS A 149 -9.03 -2.67 17.25
C LYS A 149 -8.25 -1.53 16.66
N TYR A 150 -7.02 -1.84 16.29
CA TYR A 150 -6.26 -1.02 15.40
C TYR A 150 -6.63 -1.34 13.96
N ILE A 151 -6.79 -0.28 13.18
CA ILE A 151 -6.78 -0.28 11.74
C ILE A 151 -5.42 0.30 11.37
N TYR A 152 -4.46 -0.57 11.04
CA TYR A 152 -3.12 -0.16 10.64
C TYR A 152 -3.03 -0.06 9.11
N GLY A 153 -2.23 0.87 8.61
CA GLY A 153 -1.61 0.69 7.30
C GLY A 153 -0.37 -0.17 7.50
N SER A 154 -0.42 -1.45 7.13
CA SER A 154 0.67 -2.45 7.04
C SER A 154 1.78 -2.58 8.12
N LEU A 155 1.83 -1.72 9.15
CA LEU A 155 2.91 -1.59 10.14
C LEU A 155 2.39 -1.67 11.57
N LEU A 156 3.14 -2.39 12.42
CA LEU A 156 2.93 -2.44 13.86
C LEU A 156 3.39 -1.11 14.48
N LEU A 157 2.44 -0.37 15.06
CA LEU A 157 2.71 0.92 15.71
C LEU A 157 3.34 0.78 17.11
N GLU A 158 3.21 -0.39 17.73
CA GLU A 158 3.66 -0.62 19.09
C GLU A 158 5.10 -1.11 19.13
N PRO A 159 5.90 -0.68 20.12
CA PRO A 159 5.53 0.20 21.23
C PRO A 159 5.52 1.70 20.88
N LEU A 160 4.53 2.47 21.35
CA LEU A 160 4.40 3.92 21.09
C LEU A 160 5.60 4.77 21.55
N GLY A 161 6.38 4.29 22.52
CA GLY A 161 7.49 5.04 23.12
C GLY A 161 7.06 5.97 24.27
N ASN A 162 7.96 6.83 24.72
CA ASN A 162 7.71 7.72 25.86
C ASN A 162 6.88 8.94 25.42
N THR A 163 5.92 9.36 26.25
CA THR A 163 5.19 10.60 26.02
C THR A 163 6.08 11.81 26.29
N VAL A 164 6.23 12.65 25.27
CA VAL A 164 7.07 13.85 25.28
C VAL A 164 6.25 15.09 25.63
N ALA A 165 5.06 15.21 25.05
CA ALA A 165 4.20 16.37 25.24
C ALA A 165 2.72 15.99 25.06
N ILE A 166 1.85 16.76 25.71
CA ILE A 166 0.40 16.62 25.57
C ILE A 166 -0.18 18.02 25.42
N LEU A 167 -1.07 18.19 24.44
CA LEU A 167 -1.88 19.39 24.28
C LEU A 167 -3.35 19.02 24.31
N GLN A 168 -4.12 19.76 25.09
CA GLN A 168 -5.54 19.51 25.32
C GLN A 168 -6.38 20.68 24.82
N PHE A 169 -7.55 20.40 24.23
CA PHE A 169 -8.43 21.39 23.62
C PHE A 169 -9.75 21.51 24.41
N GLN A 170 -10.50 20.42 24.49
CA GLN A 170 -11.76 20.35 25.22
C GLN A 170 -11.94 18.96 25.85
N PRO A 171 -12.57 18.88 27.03
CA PRO A 171 -12.80 17.61 27.69
C PRO A 171 -13.90 16.79 26.97
N PRO A 172 -13.76 15.46 26.89
CA PRO A 172 -14.82 14.58 26.40
C PRO A 172 -15.99 14.50 27.42
N LYS A 173 -17.19 14.14 26.96
CA LYS A 173 -18.41 14.12 27.79
C LYS A 173 -18.58 12.85 28.63
N ASP A 174 -18.15 11.70 28.12
CA ASP A 174 -18.25 10.42 28.83
C ASP A 174 -17.22 10.33 29.95
N GLU A 175 -17.56 9.59 31.01
CA GLU A 175 -16.73 9.49 32.20
C GLU A 175 -15.38 8.81 31.92
N GLU A 176 -15.37 7.75 31.11
CA GLU A 176 -14.16 6.94 30.86
C GLU A 176 -13.09 7.77 30.13
N SER A 177 -13.47 8.42 29.02
CA SER A 177 -12.56 9.30 28.29
C SER A 177 -12.18 10.54 29.12
N ARG A 178 -13.08 11.05 29.97
CA ARG A 178 -12.79 12.20 30.82
C ARG A 178 -11.75 11.87 31.88
N VAL A 179 -11.82 10.68 32.49
CA VAL A 179 -10.80 10.21 33.43
C VAL A 179 -9.43 10.10 32.75
N GLU A 180 -9.37 9.58 31.53
CA GLU A 180 -8.12 9.53 30.75
C GLU A 180 -7.59 10.94 30.44
N TYR A 181 -8.46 11.84 29.98
CA TYR A 181 -8.13 13.24 29.70
C TYR A 181 -7.61 13.97 30.95
N GLU A 182 -8.22 13.79 32.12
CA GLU A 182 -7.76 14.42 33.36
C GLU A 182 -6.42 13.88 33.85
N LYS A 183 -6.19 12.57 33.68
CA LYS A 183 -4.89 11.94 33.97
C LYS A 183 -3.79 12.58 33.11
N ASP A 184 -4.06 12.78 31.83
CA ASP A 184 -3.14 13.42 30.91
C ASP A 184 -2.91 14.89 31.22
N SER A 185 -3.94 15.60 31.69
CA SER A 185 -3.81 16.99 32.09
C SER A 185 -2.75 17.15 33.18
N ARG A 186 -2.74 16.23 34.17
CA ARG A 186 -1.72 16.19 35.22
C ARG A 186 -0.34 15.88 34.67
N LEU A 187 -0.24 14.93 33.73
CA LEU A 187 1.02 14.58 33.09
C LEU A 187 1.58 15.73 32.23
N ALA A 188 0.72 16.46 31.51
CA ALA A 188 1.09 17.61 30.70
C ALA A 188 1.75 18.72 31.55
N VAL A 189 1.21 18.98 32.74
CA VAL A 189 1.79 19.92 33.71
C VAL A 189 3.18 19.45 34.18
N GLN A 190 3.35 18.16 34.46
CA GLN A 190 4.63 17.58 34.88
C GLN A 190 5.70 17.65 33.78
N LEU A 191 5.33 17.33 32.53
CA LEU A 191 6.22 17.41 31.38
C LEU A 191 6.67 18.86 31.13
N SER A 192 5.72 19.81 31.17
CA SER A 192 6.01 21.23 31.00
C SER A 192 6.94 21.79 32.08
N ALA A 193 6.77 21.36 33.34
CA ALA A 193 7.63 21.77 34.45
C ALA A 193 9.06 21.22 34.32
N SER A 194 9.21 19.99 33.82
CA SER A 194 10.51 19.34 33.62
C SER A 194 11.33 20.04 32.52
N VAL A 195 10.69 20.45 31.43
CA VAL A 195 11.34 21.20 30.34
C VAL A 195 11.81 22.57 30.81
N LYS A 196 11.00 23.30 31.60
CA LYS A 196 11.41 24.59 32.18
C LYS A 196 12.62 24.46 33.07
N LYS A 197 12.66 23.46 33.96
CA LYS A 197 13.83 23.19 34.83
C LYS A 197 15.11 22.91 34.04
N LEU A 198 15.02 22.15 32.94
CA LEU A 198 16.16 21.84 32.07
C LEU A 198 16.66 23.06 31.27
N GLN A 199 15.76 23.98 30.90
CA GLN A 199 16.12 25.22 30.23
C GLN A 199 16.72 26.25 31.20
N GLU A 200 16.25 26.28 32.45
CA GLU A 200 16.80 27.11 33.51
C GLU A 200 18.19 26.61 33.97
N SER A 201 18.44 25.30 33.97
CA SER A 201 19.76 24.73 34.29
C SER A 201 20.81 24.90 33.18
N LYS A 202 20.41 25.31 31.96
CA LYS A 202 21.32 25.58 30.82
C LYS A 202 21.72 27.06 30.68
N LYS A 203 21.25 27.94 31.58
CA LYS A 203 21.69 29.35 31.65
C LYS A 203 22.66 29.56 32.83
N GLY A 204 23.94 29.26 32.62
CA GLY A 204 25.07 29.59 33.49
C GLY A 204 26.41 29.17 32.84
N PRO A 205 27.49 29.96 32.95
CA PRO A 205 28.20 30.49 31.77
C PRO A 205 29.54 29.80 31.46
N GLU A 206 29.88 29.68 30.18
CA GLU A 206 31.11 30.22 29.58
C GLU A 206 31.17 29.91 28.07
N GLU A 207 31.14 30.98 27.28
CA GLU A 207 31.59 31.01 25.90
C GLU A 207 33.11 30.80 25.86
N VAL A 208 33.56 29.78 25.14
CA VAL A 208 34.92 29.75 24.60
C VAL A 208 34.81 29.67 23.09
N GLU A 209 35.00 30.83 22.46
CA GLU A 209 35.26 31.01 21.03
C GLU A 209 36.35 30.04 20.53
N LYS A 210 36.05 29.28 19.47
CA LYS A 210 37.08 28.74 18.58
C LYS A 210 36.73 29.03 17.11
N LYS A 211 37.64 29.76 16.49
CA LYS A 211 37.74 30.06 15.05
C LYS A 211 37.72 28.79 14.19
N PRO A 212 37.21 28.86 12.94
CA PRO A 212 37.46 27.82 11.95
C PRO A 212 38.77 28.09 11.20
N GLU A 213 39.62 27.07 11.11
CA GLU A 213 40.85 27.05 10.34
C GLU A 213 40.59 26.39 8.96
N LYS A 214 41.08 27.03 7.90
CA LYS A 214 41.14 26.52 6.52
C LYS A 214 42.20 25.42 6.42
N VAL A 215 41.91 24.31 5.75
CA VAL A 215 42.93 23.51 5.03
C VAL A 215 42.37 22.98 3.71
N ALA A 216 43.24 22.98 2.71
CA ALA A 216 43.03 22.77 1.28
C ALA A 216 43.14 21.31 0.81
N GLU A 217 42.64 21.13 -0.41
CA GLU A 217 42.85 20.13 -1.48
C GLU A 217 43.77 18.89 -1.34
N SER A 218 43.20 17.82 -1.94
CA SER A 218 43.80 16.76 -2.76
C SER A 218 44.54 15.60 -2.07
N HIS A 219 44.05 14.38 -2.33
CA HIS A 219 44.79 13.37 -3.10
C HIS A 219 43.92 12.12 -3.32
N THR A 220 43.77 11.74 -4.58
CA THR A 220 43.38 10.40 -5.04
C THR A 220 44.47 9.39 -4.64
N PRO A 221 44.09 8.14 -4.35
CA PRO A 221 44.86 7.02 -4.89
C PRO A 221 43.97 6.01 -5.61
N SER A 222 44.36 5.70 -6.84
CA SER A 222 43.95 4.51 -7.57
C SER A 222 44.46 3.25 -6.86
N ALA A 223 43.61 2.26 -6.68
CA ALA A 223 44.03 0.88 -6.52
C ALA A 223 43.22 0.03 -7.51
N GLN A 224 43.94 -0.53 -8.48
CA GLN A 224 43.47 -1.55 -9.41
C GLN A 224 42.93 -2.74 -8.62
N LEU A 225 41.69 -3.15 -8.90
CA LEU A 225 41.24 -4.52 -8.69
C LEU A 225 40.77 -5.06 -10.04
N SER A 226 41.43 -6.15 -10.40
CA SER A 226 41.30 -6.88 -11.64
C SER A 226 39.89 -7.41 -11.83
N PHE A 227 39.22 -6.96 -12.91
CA PHE A 227 38.02 -7.61 -13.42
C PHE A 227 38.42 -8.96 -14.02
N LYS A 228 38.32 -10.03 -13.21
CA LYS A 228 38.15 -11.37 -13.75
C LYS A 228 36.68 -11.56 -14.09
N ALA A 229 36.46 -11.95 -15.34
CA ALA A 229 35.16 -12.18 -15.96
C ALA A 229 34.23 -13.05 -15.10
N SER A 230 33.11 -12.47 -14.68
CA SER A 230 31.87 -13.18 -14.36
C SER A 230 30.78 -12.67 -15.30
N SER A 231 30.02 -13.60 -15.88
CA SER A 231 29.10 -13.44 -17.01
C SER A 231 28.27 -12.13 -17.03
N PRO A 232 28.18 -11.43 -18.18
CA PRO A 232 27.41 -10.18 -18.35
C PRO A 232 25.90 -10.25 -18.05
N GLY A 233 25.34 -11.44 -17.83
CA GLY A 233 23.90 -11.60 -17.64
C GLY A 233 23.38 -11.22 -16.24
N GLN A 234 24.20 -11.30 -15.20
CA GLN A 234 23.71 -11.14 -13.82
C GLN A 234 23.58 -9.67 -13.41
N GLU A 235 24.60 -8.85 -13.66
CA GLU A 235 24.59 -7.41 -13.33
C GLU A 235 23.59 -6.65 -14.21
N GLU A 236 23.53 -7.00 -15.50
CA GLU A 236 22.56 -6.43 -16.45
C GLU A 236 21.12 -6.80 -16.05
N PHE A 237 20.87 -8.02 -15.58
CA PHE A 237 19.57 -8.45 -15.07
C PHE A 237 19.19 -7.74 -13.77
N ILE A 238 20.11 -7.61 -12.80
CA ILE A 238 19.87 -6.84 -11.56
C ILE A 238 19.59 -5.37 -11.88
N ARG A 239 20.31 -4.79 -12.84
CA ARG A 239 20.12 -3.39 -13.27
C ARG A 239 18.79 -3.18 -13.99
N ILE A 240 18.35 -4.12 -14.83
CA ILE A 240 17.11 -4.00 -15.62
C ILE A 240 15.88 -4.38 -14.77
N PHE A 241 15.96 -5.43 -13.96
CA PHE A 241 14.83 -5.98 -13.21
C PHE A 241 14.79 -5.61 -11.73
N GLY A 242 15.94 -5.38 -11.09
CA GLY A 242 16.01 -4.75 -9.76
C GLY A 242 15.62 -3.26 -9.80
N ALA A 243 15.61 -2.62 -10.97
CA ALA A 243 15.02 -1.30 -11.17
C ALA A 243 13.52 -1.35 -11.56
N LEU A 244 13.02 -2.49 -12.04
CA LEU A 244 11.58 -2.70 -12.24
C LEU A 244 10.84 -2.78 -10.90
N GLU A 245 11.54 -3.14 -9.82
CA GLU A 245 11.10 -2.97 -8.44
C GLU A 245 10.72 -1.50 -8.17
N GLU A 246 11.60 -0.54 -8.40
CA GLU A 246 11.33 0.85 -8.00
C GLU A 246 10.17 1.55 -8.75
N LYS A 247 9.82 1.10 -9.96
CA LYS A 247 8.82 1.80 -10.78
C LYS A 247 7.41 1.22 -10.75
N ILE A 248 7.24 -0.02 -10.28
CA ILE A 248 5.93 -0.72 -10.24
C ILE A 248 5.50 -1.04 -8.81
N LEU A 249 6.43 -1.08 -7.83
CA LEU A 249 6.18 -1.49 -6.45
C LEU A 249 5.48 -0.48 -5.54
N TRP A 250 5.29 0.77 -5.96
CA TRP A 250 4.96 1.86 -5.02
C TRP A 250 3.52 2.38 -5.06
N GLU A 251 2.62 1.79 -5.85
CA GLU A 251 1.24 2.31 -5.98
C GLU A 251 0.12 1.39 -5.47
N ALA A 252 0.39 0.14 -5.06
CA ALA A 252 -0.63 -0.73 -4.44
C ALA A 252 -0.02 -1.77 -3.50
N GLU A 253 -0.37 -1.74 -2.21
CA GLU A 253 0.22 -2.61 -1.18
C GLU A 253 -0.21 -4.08 -1.28
N ASP A 254 -1.42 -4.34 -1.80
CA ASP A 254 -1.93 -5.71 -2.05
C ASP A 254 -1.05 -6.50 -3.05
N TYR A 255 -0.28 -5.77 -3.87
CA TYR A 255 0.70 -6.31 -4.81
C TYR A 255 1.98 -6.83 -4.12
N ARG A 256 2.35 -6.27 -2.95
CA ARG A 256 3.53 -6.71 -2.17
C ARG A 256 3.31 -8.07 -1.52
N ILE A 257 2.09 -8.39 -1.10
CA ILE A 257 1.75 -9.70 -0.53
C ILE A 257 1.75 -10.77 -1.63
N CYS A 258 1.22 -10.42 -2.81
CA CYS A 258 1.38 -11.26 -4.00
C CYS A 258 2.85 -11.50 -4.33
N LEU A 259 3.72 -10.49 -4.29
CA LEU A 259 5.15 -10.70 -4.52
C LEU A 259 5.85 -11.53 -3.43
N LYS A 260 5.43 -11.46 -2.16
CA LYS A 260 5.87 -12.39 -1.10
C LYS A 260 5.43 -13.84 -1.36
N LEU A 261 4.27 -14.02 -1.98
CA LEU A 261 3.70 -15.32 -2.36
C LEU A 261 4.27 -15.87 -3.67
N LEU A 262 4.64 -14.97 -4.55
CA LEU A 262 5.18 -15.22 -5.88
C LEU A 262 6.71 -15.21 -5.91
N GLY A 263 7.33 -14.93 -4.76
CA GLY A 263 8.74 -15.10 -4.43
C GLY A 263 9.15 -16.57 -4.37
N GLY A 264 8.84 -17.32 -5.42
CA GLY A 264 9.61 -18.50 -5.75
C GLY A 264 11.08 -18.14 -5.80
N ARG A 265 11.90 -19.10 -5.39
CA ARG A 265 13.36 -19.12 -5.12
C ARG A 265 14.29 -18.51 -6.20
N PHE A 266 13.80 -17.75 -7.18
CA PHE A 266 14.60 -16.95 -8.13
C PHE A 266 14.78 -15.50 -7.67
N TYR A 267 13.80 -14.92 -6.98
CA TYR A 267 13.91 -13.54 -6.46
C TYR A 267 14.61 -13.47 -5.09
N THR A 268 15.03 -14.60 -4.51
CA THR A 268 15.75 -14.62 -3.23
C THR A 268 17.20 -14.18 -3.34
N HIS A 269 17.74 -14.01 -4.55
CA HIS A 269 19.02 -13.33 -4.77
C HIS A 269 18.80 -11.80 -4.69
N GLY A 270 18.52 -11.33 -3.47
CA GLY A 270 18.17 -9.95 -3.14
C GLY A 270 17.30 -9.82 -1.88
N PHE A 271 16.63 -10.90 -1.47
CA PHE A 271 15.82 -10.94 -0.24
C PHE A 271 16.67 -11.13 1.02
N PHE A 272 17.86 -11.71 0.87
CA PHE A 272 18.86 -11.73 1.93
C PHE A 272 19.58 -10.37 1.92
N PRO A 273 19.52 -9.58 3.02
CA PRO A 273 20.09 -8.23 3.09
C PRO A 273 21.57 -8.12 2.72
N ASP A 274 22.27 -9.25 2.65
CA ASP A 274 23.70 -9.40 2.37
C ASP A 274 24.00 -10.18 1.08
N GLY A 275 22.98 -10.51 0.27
CA GLY A 275 23.14 -11.27 -0.97
C GLY A 275 23.57 -12.73 -0.78
N SER A 276 23.41 -13.27 0.43
CA SER A 276 23.92 -14.60 0.83
C SER A 276 22.96 -15.76 0.57
N ASP A 277 22.26 -15.82 -0.58
CA ASP A 277 21.39 -16.98 -0.84
C ASP A 277 22.20 -18.29 -0.72
N PRO A 278 21.94 -19.11 0.32
CA PRO A 278 22.77 -20.29 0.61
C PRO A 278 22.63 -21.37 -0.47
N TYR A 279 21.68 -21.22 -1.40
CA TYR A 279 21.42 -22.13 -2.50
C TYR A 279 21.86 -21.58 -3.87
N ARG A 280 22.48 -20.38 -3.94
CA ARG A 280 22.90 -19.72 -5.20
C ARG A 280 23.70 -20.63 -6.13
N ALA A 281 24.62 -21.41 -5.58
CA ALA A 281 25.48 -22.31 -6.35
C ALA A 281 24.71 -23.48 -7.00
N ASN A 282 23.54 -23.82 -6.47
CA ASN A 282 22.72 -24.98 -6.88
C ASN A 282 21.46 -24.54 -7.66
N LEU A 283 21.45 -23.32 -8.19
CA LEU A 283 20.38 -22.84 -9.07
C LEU A 283 20.63 -23.32 -10.52
N PRO A 284 19.58 -23.71 -11.27
CA PRO A 284 19.71 -24.15 -12.66
C PRO A 284 19.89 -22.96 -13.60
N TRP A 285 21.00 -22.21 -13.46
CA TRP A 285 21.26 -20.90 -14.08
C TRP A 285 21.01 -20.83 -15.58
N GLU A 286 21.27 -21.90 -16.32
CA GLU A 286 21.00 -21.95 -17.75
C GLU A 286 19.49 -21.86 -18.06
N ASP A 287 18.67 -22.63 -17.34
CA ASP A 287 17.21 -22.58 -17.46
C ASP A 287 16.66 -21.22 -17.00
N ILE A 288 17.29 -20.61 -15.98
CA ILE A 288 16.95 -19.25 -15.51
C ILE A 288 17.12 -18.24 -16.62
N ILE A 289 18.31 -18.19 -17.20
CA ILE A 289 18.68 -17.23 -18.23
C ILE A 289 17.79 -17.43 -19.46
N ALA A 290 17.55 -18.69 -19.85
CA ALA A 290 16.69 -19.02 -20.97
C ALA A 290 15.24 -18.60 -20.73
N ALA A 291 14.70 -18.82 -19.53
CA ALA A 291 13.35 -18.41 -19.17
C ALA A 291 13.21 -16.89 -19.13
N THR A 292 14.16 -16.18 -18.53
CA THR A 292 14.19 -14.70 -18.53
C THR A 292 14.19 -14.13 -19.94
N LYS A 293 15.08 -14.61 -20.81
CA LYS A 293 15.14 -14.15 -22.20
C LYS A 293 13.80 -14.38 -22.91
N PHE A 294 13.24 -15.57 -22.75
CA PHE A 294 11.94 -15.93 -23.31
C PHE A 294 10.82 -15.00 -22.82
N LEU A 295 10.78 -14.68 -21.53
CA LEU A 295 9.75 -13.81 -20.97
C LEU A 295 9.90 -12.36 -21.42
N ASN A 296 11.13 -11.87 -21.57
CA ASN A 296 11.38 -10.54 -22.10
C ASN A 296 10.86 -10.40 -23.54
N GLU A 297 11.16 -11.38 -24.39
CA GLU A 297 10.63 -11.43 -25.77
C GLU A 297 9.09 -11.40 -25.77
N VAL A 298 8.44 -12.16 -24.89
CA VAL A 298 6.97 -12.17 -24.74
C VAL A 298 6.45 -10.78 -24.33
N THR A 299 7.06 -10.14 -23.33
CA THR A 299 6.62 -8.83 -22.85
C THR A 299 6.90 -7.70 -23.83
N ASP A 300 7.99 -7.77 -24.59
CA ASP A 300 8.31 -6.80 -25.63
C ASP A 300 7.25 -6.84 -26.74
N ILE A 301 6.84 -8.03 -27.17
CA ILE A 301 5.74 -8.20 -28.15
C ILE A 301 4.45 -7.54 -27.63
N LEU A 302 4.09 -7.78 -26.36
CA LEU A 302 2.89 -7.20 -25.76
C LEU A 302 2.98 -5.67 -25.69
N LYS A 303 4.13 -5.14 -25.26
CA LYS A 303 4.38 -3.71 -25.13
C LYS A 303 4.38 -2.98 -26.47
N GLU A 304 5.09 -3.51 -27.47
CA GLU A 304 5.11 -2.96 -28.83
C GLU A 304 3.72 -3.00 -29.48
N GLY A 305 2.96 -4.04 -29.16
CA GLY A 305 1.57 -4.21 -29.56
C GLY A 305 0.59 -3.24 -28.91
N GLY A 306 0.99 -2.49 -27.87
CA GLY A 306 0.07 -1.65 -27.09
C GLY A 306 -0.88 -2.45 -26.19
N CYS A 307 -0.53 -3.69 -25.84
CA CYS A 307 -1.39 -4.58 -25.06
C CYS A 307 -1.50 -4.11 -23.60
N THR A 308 -2.73 -3.91 -23.14
CA THR A 308 -3.08 -3.66 -21.73
C THR A 308 -3.84 -4.86 -21.15
N SER A 309 -3.96 -4.93 -19.83
CA SER A 309 -4.63 -6.03 -19.15
C SER A 309 -6.11 -6.11 -19.54
N LEU A 310 -6.53 -7.28 -20.01
CA LEU A 310 -7.91 -7.52 -20.42
C LEU A 310 -8.79 -7.61 -19.17
N GLY A 311 -9.85 -6.80 -19.13
CA GLY A 311 -10.75 -6.69 -17.98
C GLY A 311 -10.31 -5.68 -16.92
N SER A 312 -9.29 -4.86 -17.18
CA SER A 312 -8.85 -3.80 -16.27
C SER A 312 -9.13 -2.41 -16.82
N ALA A 313 -9.41 -1.45 -15.93
CA ALA A 313 -9.46 -0.04 -16.28
C ALA A 313 -8.04 0.55 -16.31
N GLY A 314 -7.69 1.25 -17.39
CA GLY A 314 -6.42 1.95 -17.55
C GLY A 314 -5.30 1.14 -18.21
N ASP A 315 -4.11 1.76 -18.31
CA ASP A 315 -2.94 1.23 -19.04
C ASP A 315 -2.12 0.23 -18.21
N ARG A 316 -2.78 -0.83 -17.72
CA ARG A 316 -2.10 -1.89 -16.94
C ARG A 316 -1.32 -2.80 -17.88
N ARG A 317 0.02 -2.73 -17.82
CA ARG A 317 0.92 -3.51 -18.70
C ARG A 317 1.19 -4.91 -18.16
N TYR A 318 1.78 -5.74 -19.01
CA TYR A 318 2.27 -7.07 -18.65
C TYR A 318 3.77 -7.02 -18.33
N TYR A 319 4.16 -7.75 -17.29
CA TYR A 319 5.53 -7.84 -16.79
C TYR A 319 6.00 -9.30 -16.76
N PRO A 320 7.30 -9.58 -16.95
CA PRO A 320 7.79 -10.95 -16.91
C PRO A 320 7.72 -11.49 -15.48
N PHE A 321 7.37 -12.77 -15.34
CA PHE A 321 7.23 -13.45 -14.05
C PHE A 321 7.93 -14.81 -14.05
N LEU A 322 8.82 -15.05 -13.07
CA LEU A 322 9.61 -16.27 -12.96
C LEU A 322 9.68 -16.78 -11.51
N CYS A 323 9.45 -18.07 -11.28
CA CYS A 323 9.37 -18.64 -9.93
C CYS A 323 10.00 -20.05 -9.87
N ARG A 324 10.87 -20.34 -8.86
CA ARG A 324 11.33 -21.71 -8.56
C ARG A 324 10.52 -22.27 -7.42
N ASP A 325 10.15 -23.53 -7.57
CA ASP A 325 9.95 -24.42 -6.43
C ASP A 325 10.19 -25.87 -6.90
N GLU A 326 11.12 -26.57 -6.25
CA GLU A 326 11.48 -27.96 -6.59
C GLU A 326 10.30 -28.93 -6.47
N LYS A 327 9.27 -28.55 -5.71
CA LYS A 327 8.04 -29.31 -5.51
C LYS A 327 6.91 -28.84 -6.43
N LEU A 328 7.15 -27.87 -7.31
CA LEU A 328 6.16 -27.29 -8.21
C LEU A 328 6.11 -28.08 -9.52
N ALA A 329 5.06 -28.89 -9.64
CA ALA A 329 4.73 -29.58 -10.89
C ALA A 329 3.91 -28.69 -11.84
N TYR A 330 2.98 -27.90 -11.27
CA TYR A 330 2.10 -26.96 -11.96
C TYR A 330 1.57 -25.91 -10.96
N LEU A 331 1.16 -24.74 -11.45
CA LEU A 331 0.76 -23.61 -10.60
C LEU A 331 -0.36 -23.93 -9.58
N PRO A 332 -1.42 -24.70 -9.91
CA PRO A 332 -2.41 -25.13 -8.90
C PRO A 332 -1.87 -25.93 -7.70
N SER A 333 -0.78 -26.70 -7.84
CA SER A 333 -0.26 -27.49 -6.71
C SER A 333 0.54 -26.65 -5.70
N PHE A 334 1.09 -25.53 -6.15
CA PHE A 334 1.70 -24.51 -5.31
C PHE A 334 0.64 -23.73 -4.51
N VAL A 335 -0.43 -23.31 -5.20
CA VAL A 335 -1.53 -22.53 -4.62
C VAL A 335 -2.26 -23.29 -3.50
N ASN A 336 -2.53 -24.58 -3.70
CA ASN A 336 -3.18 -25.43 -2.68
C ASN A 336 -2.37 -25.59 -1.38
N LYS A 337 -1.04 -25.40 -1.42
CA LYS A 337 -0.19 -25.44 -0.20
C LYS A 337 -0.13 -24.09 0.52
N ILE A 338 -0.47 -23.02 -0.19
CA ILE A 338 -0.33 -21.64 0.27
C ILE A 338 -1.64 -21.13 0.87
N SER A 339 -2.78 -21.50 0.28
CA SER A 339 -4.10 -21.15 0.81
C SER A 339 -4.30 -21.61 2.25
N THR A 340 -3.61 -22.68 2.68
CA THR A 340 -3.61 -23.15 4.08
C THR A 340 -2.80 -22.28 5.06
N ASN A 341 -1.92 -21.40 4.58
CA ASN A 341 -0.98 -20.63 5.42
C ASN A 341 -1.28 -19.12 5.49
N LEU A 342 -2.27 -18.62 4.73
CA LEU A 342 -2.64 -17.20 4.71
C LEU A 342 -4.14 -17.01 4.95
N PRO A 343 -4.56 -16.78 6.21
CA PRO A 343 -5.95 -16.45 6.52
C PRO A 343 -6.36 -15.13 5.85
N GLY A 344 -7.44 -15.14 5.07
CA GLY A 344 -8.02 -13.94 4.45
C GLY A 344 -7.68 -13.68 2.98
N THR A 345 -6.80 -14.47 2.36
CA THR A 345 -6.51 -14.40 0.92
C THR A 345 -7.14 -15.59 0.19
N ASP A 346 -8.03 -15.34 -0.76
CA ASP A 346 -8.64 -16.36 -1.60
C ASP A 346 -7.85 -16.49 -2.91
N PHE A 347 -7.21 -17.63 -3.12
CA PHE A 347 -6.47 -17.90 -4.36
C PHE A 347 -7.36 -18.65 -5.33
N LYS A 348 -7.69 -18.03 -6.46
CA LYS A 348 -8.40 -18.72 -7.54
C LYS A 348 -7.39 -19.11 -8.61
N SER A 349 -7.27 -20.40 -8.88
CA SER A 349 -6.40 -20.89 -9.95
C SER A 349 -7.19 -21.68 -10.98
N TYR A 350 -6.91 -21.41 -12.26
CA TYR A 350 -7.58 -22.07 -13.38
C TYR A 350 -6.53 -22.63 -14.35
N MET A 351 -6.63 -23.91 -14.67
CA MET A 351 -5.84 -24.47 -15.77
C MET A 351 -6.35 -23.94 -17.11
N ARG A 352 -5.44 -23.51 -17.98
CA ARG A 352 -5.74 -22.90 -19.30
C ARG A 352 -5.30 -23.81 -20.45
N THR A 353 -5.31 -25.12 -20.24
CA THR A 353 -4.77 -26.12 -21.19
C THR A 353 -5.52 -26.20 -22.51
N GLU A 354 -6.83 -25.98 -22.52
CA GLU A 354 -7.71 -26.14 -23.69
C GLU A 354 -7.90 -24.87 -24.54
N ARG A 355 -7.30 -23.74 -24.14
CA ARG A 355 -7.54 -22.45 -24.81
C ARG A 355 -6.60 -22.20 -26.00
N SER A 356 -7.08 -21.44 -26.98
CA SER A 356 -6.30 -21.01 -28.15
C SER A 356 -5.26 -19.94 -27.79
N CYS A 357 -5.56 -19.11 -26.79
CA CYS A 357 -4.72 -18.05 -26.25
C CYS A 357 -4.83 -18.04 -24.72
N ILE A 358 -3.74 -17.75 -24.01
CA ILE A 358 -3.74 -17.71 -22.54
C ILE A 358 -4.38 -16.43 -21.99
N PHE A 359 -4.43 -15.36 -22.78
CA PHE A 359 -4.90 -14.04 -22.36
C PHE A 359 -6.43 -13.89 -22.31
N TRP A 360 -7.20 -14.78 -22.95
CA TRP A 360 -8.65 -14.67 -23.02
C TRP A 360 -9.38 -16.01 -22.97
N GLY A 361 -10.68 -15.94 -22.70
CA GLY A 361 -11.68 -17.00 -22.70
C GLY A 361 -11.88 -17.70 -24.04
N LYS A 362 -12.41 -18.93 -23.97
CA LYS A 362 -12.92 -19.61 -25.16
C LYS A 362 -14.13 -18.81 -25.67
N GLY A 363 -14.07 -18.38 -26.93
CA GLY A 363 -15.14 -17.60 -27.56
C GLY A 363 -15.02 -16.08 -27.42
N GLU A 364 -14.08 -15.56 -26.62
CA GLU A 364 -13.91 -14.11 -26.43
C GLU A 364 -13.19 -13.42 -27.59
N GLU A 365 -12.48 -14.15 -28.45
CA GLU A 365 -11.72 -13.56 -29.56
C GLU A 365 -12.62 -12.74 -30.52
N ALA A 366 -13.85 -13.20 -30.76
CA ALA A 366 -14.78 -12.49 -31.65
C ALA A 366 -15.18 -11.14 -31.06
N MET A 367 -15.51 -11.11 -29.76
CA MET A 367 -15.79 -9.89 -29.01
C MET A 367 -14.58 -8.96 -29.00
N LEU A 368 -13.39 -9.47 -28.68
CA LEU A 368 -12.17 -8.65 -28.59
C LEU A 368 -11.77 -7.99 -29.92
N LYS A 369 -12.16 -8.56 -31.07
CA LYS A 369 -11.97 -7.94 -32.39
C LYS A 369 -12.76 -6.65 -32.59
N GLU A 370 -13.83 -6.46 -31.83
CA GLU A 370 -14.65 -5.25 -31.89
C GLU A 370 -14.07 -4.12 -31.02
N TYR A 371 -13.30 -4.46 -29.97
CA TYR A 371 -12.78 -3.52 -28.98
C TYR A 371 -11.29 -3.23 -29.10
N LEU A 372 -10.51 -4.14 -29.68
CA LEU A 372 -9.07 -4.01 -29.83
C LEU A 372 -8.70 -3.81 -31.29
N ASP A 373 -7.68 -2.98 -31.52
CA ASP A 373 -7.13 -2.84 -32.86
C ASP A 373 -6.43 -4.12 -33.33
N ALA A 374 -6.27 -4.25 -34.64
CA ALA A 374 -5.66 -5.43 -35.25
C ALA A 374 -4.20 -5.67 -34.80
N LYS A 375 -3.48 -4.61 -34.44
CA LYS A 375 -2.08 -4.67 -33.99
C LYS A 375 -2.00 -5.32 -32.61
N THR A 376 -2.84 -4.88 -31.69
CA THR A 376 -2.98 -5.40 -30.32
C THR A 376 -3.38 -6.87 -30.33
N ILE A 377 -4.39 -7.23 -31.14
CA ILE A 377 -4.84 -8.62 -31.29
C ILE A 377 -3.72 -9.51 -31.84
N LYS A 378 -2.97 -9.02 -32.84
CA LYS A 378 -1.84 -9.75 -33.41
C LYS A 378 -0.74 -9.98 -32.36
N ALA A 379 -0.43 -8.97 -31.55
CA ALA A 379 0.55 -9.09 -30.48
C ALA A 379 0.11 -10.11 -29.41
N PHE A 380 -1.13 -10.05 -28.92
CA PHE A 380 -1.65 -11.06 -27.98
C PHE A 380 -1.58 -12.48 -28.54
N LYS A 381 -1.94 -12.68 -29.81
CA LYS A 381 -1.85 -14.00 -30.45
C LYS A 381 -0.42 -14.48 -30.57
N GLN A 382 0.51 -13.60 -30.93
CA GLN A 382 1.93 -13.93 -31.05
C GLN A 382 2.53 -14.31 -29.69
N ALA A 383 2.33 -13.48 -28.66
CA ALA A 383 2.79 -13.76 -27.31
C ALA A 383 2.11 -15.03 -26.74
N GLY A 384 0.81 -15.19 -26.96
CA GLY A 384 0.05 -16.37 -26.55
C GLY A 384 0.53 -17.65 -27.22
N LYS A 385 0.91 -17.59 -28.50
CA LYS A 385 1.53 -18.72 -29.23
C LYS A 385 2.88 -19.09 -28.62
N MET A 386 3.74 -18.10 -28.32
CA MET A 386 5.04 -18.34 -27.68
C MET A 386 4.88 -19.02 -26.31
N LEU A 387 3.98 -18.53 -25.46
CA LEU A 387 3.65 -19.14 -24.18
C LEU A 387 3.11 -20.57 -24.34
N LYS A 388 2.30 -20.81 -25.37
CA LYS A 388 1.74 -22.14 -25.68
C LYS A 388 2.80 -23.14 -26.15
N GLU A 389 3.77 -22.71 -26.93
CA GLU A 389 4.81 -23.59 -27.47
C GLU A 389 5.87 -23.91 -26.43
N LYS A 390 6.22 -22.94 -25.57
CA LYS A 390 7.31 -23.08 -24.60
C LYS A 390 6.88 -23.66 -23.25
N LEU A 391 5.67 -23.34 -22.78
CA LEU A 391 5.24 -23.67 -21.42
C LEU A 391 4.29 -24.87 -21.36
N LYS A 392 4.51 -25.73 -20.38
CA LYS A 392 3.65 -26.88 -20.04
C LYS A 392 2.74 -26.54 -18.85
N GLY A 393 1.63 -27.26 -18.69
CA GLY A 393 0.77 -27.10 -17.51
C GLY A 393 0.28 -25.66 -17.27
N ARG A 394 -0.06 -24.95 -18.36
CA ARG A 394 -0.39 -23.52 -18.32
C ARG A 394 -1.60 -23.24 -17.45
N GLY A 395 -1.50 -22.19 -16.65
CA GLY A 395 -2.54 -21.78 -15.72
C GLY A 395 -2.63 -20.27 -15.59
N GLU A 396 -3.73 -19.90 -14.97
CA GLU A 396 -4.05 -18.56 -14.53
C GLU A 396 -4.15 -18.58 -13.01
N LEU A 397 -3.57 -17.57 -12.36
CA LEU A 397 -3.68 -17.34 -10.93
C LEU A 397 -4.25 -15.96 -10.68
N ASP A 398 -5.45 -15.91 -10.14
CA ASP A 398 -6.02 -14.72 -9.52
C ASP A 398 -5.71 -14.75 -8.03
N ILE A 399 -5.14 -13.68 -7.51
CA ILE A 399 -4.87 -13.55 -6.08
C ILE A 399 -5.86 -12.56 -5.49
N VAL A 400 -7.04 -13.06 -5.12
CA VAL A 400 -8.17 -12.25 -4.68
C VAL A 400 -8.12 -12.08 -3.17
N GLN A 401 -7.92 -10.87 -2.69
CA GLN A 401 -7.96 -10.63 -1.25
C GLN A 401 -9.41 -10.42 -0.81
N ALA A 402 -9.90 -11.33 0.04
CA ALA A 402 -11.22 -11.18 0.62
C ALA A 402 -11.21 -10.01 1.63
N PRO A 403 -12.31 -9.24 1.74
CA PRO A 403 -13.57 -9.44 1.03
C PRO A 403 -13.72 -8.58 -0.26
N TYR A 404 -12.76 -7.71 -0.62
CA TYR A 404 -13.05 -6.60 -1.55
C TYR A 404 -11.89 -6.13 -2.45
N SER A 405 -11.00 -6.99 -2.95
CA SER A 405 -10.03 -6.52 -3.97
C SER A 405 -10.76 -6.22 -5.29
N ILE A 406 -11.09 -4.93 -5.52
CA ILE A 406 -11.60 -4.39 -6.79
C ILE A 406 -10.51 -4.45 -7.87
N GLU A 407 -9.24 -4.54 -7.50
CA GLU A 407 -8.13 -4.81 -8.41
C GLU A 407 -7.23 -5.85 -7.75
N TYR A 408 -6.87 -6.90 -8.48
CA TYR A 408 -6.06 -8.00 -7.96
C TYR A 408 -4.98 -8.44 -8.95
N PRO A 409 -3.84 -8.92 -8.42
CA PRO A 409 -2.80 -9.54 -9.23
C PRO A 409 -3.27 -10.78 -10.00
N LEU A 410 -2.84 -10.82 -11.25
CA LEU A 410 -3.09 -11.89 -12.21
C LEU A 410 -1.76 -12.42 -12.74
N ILE A 411 -1.56 -13.73 -12.69
CA ILE A 411 -0.44 -14.39 -13.38
C ILE A 411 -0.97 -15.34 -14.44
N LEU A 412 -0.39 -15.22 -15.63
CA LEU A 412 -0.64 -16.09 -16.77
C LEU A 412 0.68 -16.77 -17.15
N GLY A 413 0.79 -18.07 -16.93
CA GLY A 413 2.05 -18.77 -17.17
C GLY A 413 1.95 -20.27 -17.16
N GLY A 414 3.09 -20.94 -17.05
CA GLY A 414 3.21 -22.39 -17.00
C GLY A 414 4.61 -22.84 -16.60
N THR A 415 4.80 -24.15 -16.51
CA THR A 415 6.09 -24.78 -16.23
C THR A 415 7.00 -24.63 -17.45
N PHE A 416 8.14 -23.96 -17.28
CA PHE A 416 9.17 -23.78 -18.30
C PHE A 416 10.17 -24.94 -18.27
N ALA A 417 10.66 -25.29 -17.07
CA ALA A 417 11.53 -26.43 -16.80
C ALA A 417 11.14 -27.04 -15.44
N THR A 418 11.71 -28.18 -15.08
CA THR A 418 11.40 -28.86 -13.82
C THR A 418 11.66 -27.92 -12.63
N GLY A 419 10.61 -27.65 -11.85
CA GLY A 419 10.68 -26.74 -10.71
C GLY A 419 10.85 -25.27 -11.07
N LEU A 420 10.64 -24.88 -12.33
CA LEU A 420 10.70 -23.51 -12.82
C LEU A 420 9.40 -23.12 -13.54
N PHE A 421 8.66 -22.20 -12.95
CA PHE A 421 7.46 -21.59 -13.52
C PHE A 421 7.81 -20.25 -14.19
N ALA A 422 7.32 -20.03 -15.40
CA ALA A 422 7.50 -18.79 -16.15
C ALA A 422 6.15 -18.30 -16.69
N GLY A 423 5.95 -16.99 -16.70
CA GLY A 423 4.74 -16.37 -17.23
C GLY A 423 4.84 -14.86 -17.30
N VAL A 424 3.67 -14.24 -17.43
CA VAL A 424 3.52 -12.81 -17.30
C VAL A 424 2.61 -12.48 -16.12
N PHE A 425 2.92 -11.37 -15.49
CA PHE A 425 2.20 -10.79 -14.39
C PHE A 425 1.45 -9.54 -14.89
N THR A 426 0.22 -9.32 -14.43
CA THR A 426 -0.52 -8.07 -14.61
C THR A 426 -1.55 -7.88 -13.48
N THR A 427 -2.41 -6.85 -13.57
CA THR A 427 -3.53 -6.63 -12.64
C THR A 427 -4.87 -6.79 -13.36
N ARG A 428 -5.88 -7.31 -12.67
CA ARG A 428 -7.27 -7.46 -13.15
C ARG A 428 -8.22 -6.71 -12.21
N ILE A 429 -9.27 -6.10 -12.74
CA ILE A 429 -10.36 -5.49 -11.94
C ILE A 429 -11.49 -6.49 -11.74
#